data_AF-A0AAV0LPX8-F1
#
_entry.id   AF-A0AAV0LPX8-F1
#
_cell.length_a   1.000
_cell.length_b   1.000
_cell.length_c   1.000
_cell.angle_alpha   90.00
_cell.angle_beta   90.00
_cell.angle_gamma   90.00
#
_symmetry.space_group_name_H-M   'P 1'
#
loop_
_entity.id
_entity.type
_entity.pdbx_description
1 polymer ?
#
loop_
_entity_poly.entity_id
_entity_poly.type
_entity_poly.pdbx_seq_one_letter_code
_entity_poly.pdbx_strand_id
1 'polypeptide(L)'
;MVICGENYHRIGSLISPEGQCPKFAQLYVFEPKNEIDTRLSNFASRDTQLMPELLTMLLQMLDEHNELVKTFRRVRDQLQEVDAPNLKLRIFGAKSRNRQYDLPQASEIAALIPGDFIPDRDDRDIIVDHVYDGLKRITSLNPKFDDLHFPLLFPYGEDGYHPLIKYRPACCPPSMHWIQIPELFLIQHEGNHIEAIADDIYESFDTNYMRPAYLKNRAIVAPRNATVSQINDYMMQRVPGDSKTYYSSDSLLQSTDTSSTFDECYPTEFLNTLTFNGVPNHELTLKKNTPAMLLRNLNPALGLCNGTRIMITMLGDNFIKGNIMGGSYDTDEVIIPRIVLNVENSKWPFILKRRQFPVRTCYAMTINKSQGQTLDKVGIYLPEPVFSHGQLYVGVSRVRSATGLRMLIENPAEIPNNYTRNIVFAEAFSDILTG
;
A
#
# COMPACT_ATOMS: atom_id res chain seq x y z
N MET A 1 4.18 1.56 -8.59
CA MET A 1 4.64 2.90 -8.16
C MET A 1 3.49 3.55 -7.40
N VAL A 2 3.70 3.97 -6.15
CA VAL A 2 2.72 4.78 -5.43
C VAL A 2 2.95 6.22 -5.87
N ILE A 3 2.04 6.75 -6.68
CA ILE A 3 2.04 8.18 -7.02
C ILE A 3 0.90 8.78 -6.21
N CYS A 4 1.20 9.77 -5.38
CA CYS A 4 0.17 10.59 -4.74
C CYS A 4 -0.83 9.83 -3.85
N GLY A 5 -0.41 8.72 -3.22
CA GLY A 5 -1.26 7.93 -2.33
C GLY A 5 -2.30 7.06 -3.04
N GLU A 6 -2.22 6.93 -4.37
CA GLU A 6 -2.95 5.95 -5.16
C GLU A 6 -1.97 4.92 -5.73
N ASN A 7 -2.36 3.64 -5.64
CA ASN A 7 -1.55 2.54 -6.16
C ASN A 7 -1.73 2.42 -7.67
N TYR A 8 -0.67 2.73 -8.41
CA TYR A 8 -0.58 2.42 -9.83
C TYR A 8 0.36 1.24 -10.00
N HIS A 9 -0.21 0.07 -10.28
CA HIS A 9 0.58 -1.03 -10.81
C HIS A 9 0.90 -0.71 -12.28
N ARG A 10 2.18 -0.75 -12.62
CA ARG A 10 2.68 -0.41 -13.93
C ARG A 10 3.72 -1.43 -14.36
N ILE A 11 3.78 -1.71 -15.65
CA ILE A 11 4.71 -2.66 -16.26
C ILE A 11 5.49 -2.00 -17.38
N GLY A 12 6.78 -2.32 -17.48
CA GLY A 12 7.66 -1.91 -18.58
C GLY A 12 7.62 -2.90 -19.75
N SER A 13 8.46 -2.69 -20.76
CA SER A 13 8.64 -3.64 -21.87
C SER A 13 9.31 -4.95 -21.44
N LEU A 14 9.21 -5.96 -22.30
CA LEU A 14 9.84 -7.28 -22.13
C LEU A 14 11.37 -7.18 -22.08
N ILE A 15 11.94 -6.36 -22.96
CA ILE A 15 13.38 -6.08 -23.04
C ILE A 15 13.64 -4.65 -22.55
N SER A 16 14.77 -4.46 -21.86
CA SER A 16 15.22 -3.13 -21.43
C SER A 16 15.60 -2.27 -22.64
N PRO A 17 15.24 -0.97 -22.69
CA PRO A 17 15.74 -0.07 -23.72
C PRO A 17 17.27 -0.02 -23.75
N GLU A 18 17.84 0.30 -24.91
CA GLU A 18 19.28 0.31 -25.13
C GLU A 18 20.01 1.19 -24.09
N GLY A 19 21.03 0.63 -23.44
CA GLY A 19 21.81 1.31 -22.39
C GLY A 19 21.18 1.30 -20.99
N GLN A 20 19.99 0.71 -20.80
CA GLN A 20 19.38 0.55 -19.47
C GLN A 20 19.62 -0.87 -18.90
N CYS A 21 19.75 -0.95 -17.57
CA CYS A 21 19.79 -2.24 -16.87
C CYS A 21 18.38 -2.82 -16.73
N PRO A 22 18.18 -4.14 -16.95
CA PRO A 22 16.88 -4.78 -16.79
C PRO A 22 16.39 -4.71 -15.33
N LYS A 23 15.10 -4.48 -15.13
CA LYS A 23 14.46 -4.40 -13.79
C LYS A 23 13.08 -5.07 -13.78
N PHE A 24 12.64 -5.47 -12.58
CA PHE A 24 11.31 -6.05 -12.35
C PHE A 24 11.05 -7.29 -13.23
N ALA A 25 9.95 -7.33 -13.99
CA ALA A 25 9.60 -8.47 -14.85
C ALA A 25 10.63 -8.75 -15.96
N GLN A 26 11.41 -7.74 -16.39
CA GLN A 26 12.48 -7.91 -17.39
C GLN A 26 13.56 -8.88 -16.92
N LEU A 27 13.73 -9.05 -15.61
CA LEU A 27 14.72 -9.97 -15.03
C LEU A 27 14.37 -11.45 -15.25
N TYR A 28 13.11 -11.75 -15.56
CA TYR A 28 12.71 -13.09 -16.00
C TYR A 28 12.98 -13.32 -17.49
N VAL A 29 13.11 -12.24 -18.27
CA VAL A 29 13.31 -12.28 -19.73
C VAL A 29 14.79 -12.15 -20.12
N PHE A 30 15.56 -11.38 -19.38
CA PHE A 30 16.96 -11.08 -19.69
C PHE A 30 17.93 -11.99 -18.94
N GLU A 31 18.94 -12.52 -19.63
CA GLU A 31 20.06 -13.24 -19.01
C GLU A 31 21.26 -12.32 -18.78
N PRO A 32 21.56 -11.96 -17.53
CA PRO A 32 22.93 -11.90 -17.09
C PRO A 32 23.34 -13.28 -16.57
N LYS A 33 24.60 -13.65 -16.79
CA LYS A 33 25.26 -14.82 -16.17
C LYS A 33 25.13 -14.87 -14.63
N ASN A 34 24.64 -13.80 -14.00
CA ASN A 34 24.08 -13.80 -12.65
C ASN A 34 22.80 -12.95 -12.56
N GLU A 35 21.63 -13.57 -12.79
CA GLU A 35 20.31 -12.99 -12.51
C GLU A 35 20.19 -12.56 -11.04
N ILE A 36 20.76 -13.38 -10.13
CA ILE A 36 20.84 -13.11 -8.70
C ILE A 36 21.63 -11.83 -8.44
N ASP A 37 22.86 -11.68 -8.95
CA ASP A 37 23.64 -10.45 -8.75
C ASP A 37 22.98 -9.22 -9.36
N THR A 38 22.26 -9.38 -10.47
CA THR A 38 21.53 -8.28 -11.11
C THR A 38 20.33 -7.86 -10.28
N ARG A 39 19.59 -8.82 -9.70
CA ARG A 39 18.52 -8.55 -8.72
C ARG A 39 19.09 -7.91 -7.46
N LEU A 40 20.18 -8.43 -6.92
CA LEU A 40 20.84 -7.89 -5.74
C LEU A 40 21.33 -6.46 -6.01
N SER A 41 22.02 -6.19 -7.11
CA SER A 41 22.54 -4.86 -7.44
C SER A 41 21.44 -3.83 -7.76
N ASN A 42 20.32 -4.26 -8.37
CA ASN A 42 19.16 -3.39 -8.60
C ASN A 42 18.50 -2.89 -7.31
N PHE A 43 18.65 -3.63 -6.20
CA PHE A 43 17.98 -3.33 -4.92
C PHE A 43 18.94 -3.19 -3.73
N ALA A 44 20.26 -3.33 -3.95
CA ALA A 44 21.29 -3.11 -2.95
C ALA A 44 21.38 -1.62 -2.63
N SER A 45 21.17 -1.28 -1.37
CA SER A 45 21.54 0.02 -0.80
C SER A 45 22.77 -0.16 0.08
N ARG A 46 23.49 0.94 0.40
CA ARG A 46 24.74 0.90 1.19
C ARG A 46 24.61 0.17 2.54
N ASP A 47 23.39 -0.01 3.05
CA ASP A 47 23.10 -0.56 4.39
C ASP A 47 22.28 -1.87 4.37
N THR A 48 22.14 -2.57 3.24
CA THR A 48 21.31 -3.80 3.18
C THR A 48 22.08 -5.02 2.68
N GLN A 49 22.36 -5.96 3.58
CA GLN A 49 22.88 -7.27 3.23
C GLN A 49 21.69 -8.19 2.88
N LEU A 50 21.36 -8.27 1.60
CA LEU A 50 20.38 -9.23 1.09
C LEU A 50 21.01 -10.63 1.09
N MET A 51 20.29 -11.65 1.56
CA MET A 51 20.76 -13.04 1.58
C MET A 51 20.60 -13.69 0.19
N PRO A 52 21.70 -13.96 -0.53
CA PRO A 52 21.63 -14.55 -1.88
C PRO A 52 20.96 -15.92 -1.89
N GLU A 53 21.12 -16.70 -0.82
CA GLU A 53 20.54 -18.04 -0.68
C GLU A 53 19.02 -17.98 -0.65
N LEU A 54 18.44 -17.06 0.12
CA LEU A 54 16.98 -16.88 0.19
C LEU A 54 16.41 -16.45 -1.16
N LEU A 55 17.08 -15.52 -1.85
CA LEU A 55 16.67 -15.08 -3.18
C LEU A 55 16.68 -16.24 -4.17
N THR A 56 17.70 -17.09 -4.11
CA THR A 56 17.82 -18.30 -4.94
C THR A 56 16.66 -19.25 -4.69
N MET A 57 16.36 -19.55 -3.43
CA MET A 57 15.23 -20.42 -3.06
C MET A 57 13.88 -19.87 -3.54
N LEU A 58 13.65 -18.56 -3.39
CA LEU A 58 12.41 -17.92 -3.84
C LEU A 58 12.28 -17.94 -5.37
N LEU A 59 13.38 -17.72 -6.10
CA LEU A 59 13.37 -17.81 -7.56
C LEU A 59 13.09 -19.23 -8.04
N GLN A 60 13.75 -20.21 -7.44
CA GLN A 60 13.52 -21.62 -7.76
C GLN A 60 12.05 -22.00 -7.55
N MET A 61 11.48 -21.64 -6.40
CA MET A 61 10.06 -21.85 -6.11
C MET A 61 9.15 -21.22 -7.18
N LEU A 62 9.42 -19.97 -7.56
CA LEU A 62 8.61 -19.27 -8.56
C LEU A 62 8.78 -19.85 -9.98
N ASP A 63 9.99 -20.24 -10.38
CA ASP A 63 10.25 -20.87 -11.67
C ASP A 63 9.56 -22.25 -11.76
N GLU A 64 9.51 -23.00 -10.66
CA GLU A 64 8.85 -24.31 -10.58
C GLU A 64 7.31 -24.20 -10.57
N HIS A 65 6.75 -23.20 -9.89
CA HIS A 65 5.33 -23.17 -9.57
C HIS A 65 4.52 -22.07 -10.26
N ASN A 66 5.08 -20.87 -10.47
CA ASN A 66 4.29 -19.73 -10.94
C ASN A 66 4.15 -19.75 -12.47
N GLU A 67 2.93 -19.93 -12.98
CA GLU A 67 2.66 -20.04 -14.42
C GLU A 67 2.94 -18.75 -15.19
N LEU A 68 2.82 -17.59 -14.54
CA LEU A 68 3.15 -16.31 -15.14
C LEU A 68 4.67 -16.13 -15.28
N VAL A 69 5.45 -16.56 -14.29
CA VAL A 69 6.91 -16.61 -14.37
C VAL A 69 7.35 -17.52 -15.50
N LYS A 70 6.78 -18.74 -15.61
CA LYS A 70 7.03 -19.65 -16.74
C LYS A 70 6.72 -19.02 -18.10
N THR A 71 5.66 -18.22 -18.17
CA THR A 71 5.32 -17.45 -19.37
C THR A 71 6.43 -16.46 -19.73
N PHE A 72 6.94 -15.67 -18.77
CA PHE A 72 8.07 -14.77 -19.01
C PHE A 72 9.35 -15.53 -19.40
N ARG A 73 9.62 -16.70 -18.81
CA ARG A 73 10.74 -17.57 -19.21
C ARG A 73 10.58 -18.10 -20.64
N ARG A 74 9.37 -18.46 -21.06
CA ARG A 74 9.10 -18.84 -22.46
C ARG A 74 9.38 -17.70 -23.42
N VAL A 75 9.08 -16.45 -23.03
CA VAL A 75 9.42 -15.27 -23.83
C VAL A 75 10.93 -15.15 -23.99
N ARG A 76 11.72 -15.33 -22.91
CA ARG A 76 13.18 -15.37 -22.98
C ARG A 76 13.66 -16.39 -24.01
N ASP A 77 13.17 -17.63 -23.91
CA ASP A 77 13.65 -18.72 -24.75
C ASP A 77 13.41 -18.44 -26.24
N GLN A 78 12.26 -17.81 -26.58
CA GLN A 78 11.97 -17.38 -27.96
C GLN A 78 12.82 -16.20 -28.43
N LEU A 79 13.19 -15.29 -27.53
CA LEU A 79 14.03 -14.13 -27.86
C LEU A 79 15.51 -14.50 -28.06
N GLN A 80 15.94 -15.69 -27.61
CA GLN A 80 17.29 -16.21 -27.81
C GLN A 80 17.49 -16.87 -29.19
N GLU A 81 16.42 -17.05 -29.97
CA GLU A 81 16.51 -17.61 -31.32
C GLU A 81 17.20 -16.62 -32.28
N VAL A 82 17.96 -17.15 -33.25
CA VAL A 82 18.82 -16.38 -34.18
C VAL A 82 18.03 -15.40 -35.08
N ASP A 83 16.72 -15.57 -35.20
CA ASP A 83 15.80 -14.73 -35.98
C ASP A 83 14.55 -14.35 -35.15
N ALA A 84 14.76 -13.99 -33.88
CA ALA A 84 13.68 -13.67 -32.95
C ALA A 84 12.82 -12.48 -33.46
N PRO A 85 11.51 -12.67 -33.65
CA PRO A 85 10.63 -11.58 -34.09
C PRO A 85 10.43 -10.56 -32.97
N ASN A 86 9.97 -9.35 -33.32
CA ASN A 86 9.42 -8.43 -32.32
C ASN A 86 8.19 -9.10 -31.67
N LEU A 87 8.29 -9.43 -30.38
CA LEU A 87 7.24 -10.14 -29.64
C LEU A 87 6.49 -9.21 -28.69
N LYS A 88 5.16 -9.29 -28.67
CA LYS A 88 4.32 -8.71 -27.61
C LYS A 88 3.74 -9.84 -26.77
N LEU A 89 3.79 -9.70 -25.45
CA LEU A 89 3.13 -10.62 -24.53
C LEU A 89 1.75 -10.06 -24.17
N ARG A 90 0.70 -10.81 -24.52
CA ARG A 90 -0.68 -10.51 -24.14
C ARG A 90 -1.08 -11.41 -22.99
N ILE A 91 -1.25 -10.85 -21.79
CA ILE A 91 -1.84 -11.55 -20.64
C ILE A 91 -3.34 -11.32 -20.68
N PHE A 92 -4.11 -12.40 -20.70
CA PHE A 92 -5.55 -12.34 -20.91
C PHE A 92 -6.29 -11.85 -19.65
N GLY A 93 -7.36 -11.09 -19.86
CA GLY A 93 -8.36 -10.76 -18.86
C GLY A 93 -9.43 -11.85 -18.74
N ALA A 94 -10.29 -11.77 -17.72
CA ALA A 94 -11.34 -12.76 -17.47
C ALA A 94 -12.31 -12.88 -18.65
N LYS A 95 -12.24 -13.99 -19.41
CA LYS A 95 -13.22 -14.34 -20.45
C LYS A 95 -14.47 -14.96 -19.81
N SER A 96 -15.63 -14.75 -20.42
CA SER A 96 -16.97 -15.16 -19.94
C SER A 96 -17.21 -16.68 -19.85
N ARG A 97 -16.20 -17.52 -20.08
CA ARG A 97 -16.36 -18.97 -19.98
C ARG A 97 -16.10 -19.40 -18.55
N ASN A 98 -17.17 -19.80 -17.85
CA ASN A 98 -17.09 -20.62 -16.65
C ASN A 98 -16.16 -21.80 -16.95
N ARG A 99 -14.94 -21.77 -16.42
CA ARG A 99 -14.08 -22.95 -16.40
C ARG A 99 -14.21 -23.61 -15.04
N GLN A 100 -14.37 -24.90 -15.12
CA GLN A 100 -14.67 -25.82 -14.06
C GLN A 100 -13.56 -26.86 -14.17
N TYR A 101 -12.66 -26.88 -13.18
CA TYR A 101 -11.67 -27.94 -12.86
C TYR A 101 -10.38 -28.13 -13.69
N ASP A 102 -9.70 -27.09 -14.21
CA ASP A 102 -8.35 -27.28 -14.79
C ASP A 102 -7.36 -26.17 -14.40
N LEU A 103 -6.12 -26.58 -14.05
CA LEU A 103 -4.96 -25.69 -13.89
C LEU A 103 -4.69 -24.93 -15.20
N PRO A 104 -4.51 -23.61 -15.17
CA PRO A 104 -4.29 -22.85 -16.40
C PRO A 104 -2.90 -23.17 -16.97
N GLN A 105 -2.83 -23.60 -18.23
CA GLN A 105 -1.55 -23.75 -18.93
C GLN A 105 -1.03 -22.37 -19.39
N ALA A 106 0.29 -22.20 -19.50
CA ALA A 106 0.92 -20.95 -19.95
C ALA A 106 0.30 -20.33 -21.23
N SER A 107 -0.17 -21.15 -22.18
CA SER A 107 -0.84 -20.70 -23.41
C SER A 107 -2.23 -20.10 -23.22
N GLU A 108 -2.84 -20.32 -22.06
CA GLU A 108 -4.20 -19.86 -21.72
C GLU A 108 -4.20 -18.59 -20.86
N ILE A 109 -3.10 -18.34 -20.14
CA ILE A 109 -2.89 -17.14 -19.31
C ILE A 109 -2.34 -16.00 -20.16
N ALA A 110 -1.47 -16.34 -21.12
CA ALA A 110 -0.92 -15.35 -22.03
C ALA A 110 -0.64 -15.94 -23.42
N ALA A 111 -0.56 -15.04 -24.41
CA ALA A 111 -0.15 -15.37 -25.76
C ALA A 111 1.00 -14.47 -26.21
N LEU A 112 1.91 -15.05 -26.98
CA LEU A 112 2.97 -14.35 -27.68
C LEU A 112 2.49 -13.94 -29.06
N ILE A 113 2.54 -12.64 -29.34
CA ILE A 113 2.06 -12.06 -30.58
C ILE A 113 3.25 -11.51 -31.38
N PRO A 114 3.52 -12.03 -32.58
CA PRO A 114 4.56 -11.49 -33.45
C PRO A 114 4.13 -10.17 -34.11
N GLY A 115 5.02 -9.19 -34.09
CA GLY A 115 4.89 -7.92 -34.79
C GLY A 115 3.92 -6.92 -34.17
N ASP A 116 3.30 -6.10 -35.02
CA ASP A 116 2.40 -5.02 -34.61
C ASP A 116 0.92 -5.40 -34.54
N PHE A 117 0.62 -6.69 -34.77
CA PHE A 117 -0.75 -7.18 -34.74
C PHE A 117 -1.30 -7.14 -33.30
N ILE A 118 -2.45 -6.49 -33.10
CA ILE A 118 -3.21 -6.57 -31.85
C ILE A 118 -4.64 -6.95 -32.24
N PRO A 119 -5.02 -8.23 -32.19
CA PRO A 119 -6.41 -8.63 -32.43
C PRO A 119 -7.31 -8.10 -31.30
N ASP A 120 -8.62 -7.97 -31.59
CA ASP A 120 -9.68 -7.46 -30.69
C ASP A 120 -9.27 -7.45 -29.21
N ARG A 121 -8.97 -6.25 -28.72
CA ARG A 121 -8.48 -6.02 -27.36
C ARG A 121 -9.67 -5.95 -26.42
N ASP A 122 -9.69 -6.84 -25.43
CA ASP A 122 -10.50 -6.62 -24.24
C ASP A 122 -9.79 -5.56 -23.38
N ASP A 123 -10.53 -4.57 -22.87
CA ASP A 123 -9.98 -3.50 -22.04
C ASP A 123 -9.32 -4.03 -20.75
N ARG A 124 -9.58 -5.30 -20.41
CA ARG A 124 -8.98 -5.99 -19.26
C ARG A 124 -7.67 -6.69 -19.60
N ASP A 125 -7.30 -6.85 -20.86
CA ASP A 125 -6.04 -7.50 -21.23
C ASP A 125 -4.83 -6.61 -20.97
N ILE A 126 -3.71 -7.23 -20.56
CA ILE A 126 -2.42 -6.55 -20.35
C ILE A 126 -1.51 -6.87 -21.54
N ILE A 127 -0.98 -5.83 -22.18
CA ILE A 127 -0.04 -5.97 -23.29
C ILE A 127 1.33 -5.45 -22.85
N VAL A 128 2.31 -6.35 -22.83
CA VAL A 128 3.72 -6.05 -22.58
C VAL A 128 4.45 -6.01 -23.92
N ASP A 129 4.93 -4.85 -24.33
CA ASP A 129 5.61 -4.68 -25.62
C ASP A 129 7.03 -5.23 -25.59
N HIS A 130 7.56 -5.57 -26.77
CA HIS A 130 8.95 -6.00 -26.97
C HIS A 130 9.97 -5.01 -26.36
N VAL A 131 9.98 -3.79 -26.88
CA VAL A 131 10.78 -2.65 -26.43
C VAL A 131 9.88 -1.43 -26.44
N TYR A 132 9.80 -0.71 -25.33
CA TYR A 132 9.04 0.52 -25.21
C TYR A 132 9.68 1.42 -24.15
N ASP A 133 9.91 2.68 -24.50
CA ASP A 133 10.44 3.67 -23.58
C ASP A 133 9.29 4.26 -22.74
N GLY A 134 8.89 3.52 -21.70
CA GLY A 134 7.85 3.96 -20.77
C GLY A 134 7.23 2.83 -19.93
N LEU A 135 6.29 3.22 -19.08
CA LEU A 135 5.55 2.32 -18.20
C LEU A 135 4.06 2.36 -18.52
N LYS A 136 3.45 1.20 -18.75
CA LYS A 136 2.00 1.08 -18.98
C LYS A 136 1.27 0.76 -17.69
N ARG A 137 0.14 1.43 -17.44
CA ARG A 137 -0.73 1.12 -16.31
C ARG A 137 -1.42 -0.21 -16.52
N ILE A 138 -1.39 -1.07 -15.50
CA ILE A 138 -2.17 -2.29 -15.45
C ILE A 138 -3.51 -1.97 -14.81
N THR A 139 -4.59 -2.44 -15.44
CA THR A 139 -5.95 -2.32 -14.90
C THR A 139 -6.16 -3.30 -13.75
N SER A 140 -6.76 -2.82 -12.65
CA SER A 140 -7.15 -3.66 -11.51
C SER A 140 -8.30 -4.61 -11.81
N LEU A 141 -8.85 -4.57 -13.03
CA LEU A 141 -9.89 -5.48 -13.51
C LEU A 141 -9.32 -6.72 -14.20
N ASN A 142 -8.00 -6.79 -14.41
CA ASN A 142 -7.36 -8.01 -14.90
C ASN A 142 -7.19 -9.00 -13.72
N PRO A 143 -7.56 -10.28 -13.87
CA PRO A 143 -7.38 -11.28 -12.81
C PRO A 143 -5.93 -11.43 -12.33
N LYS A 144 -4.95 -11.29 -13.21
CA LYS A 144 -3.51 -11.36 -12.89
C LYS A 144 -2.96 -10.08 -12.26
N PHE A 145 -3.79 -9.07 -11.98
CA PHE A 145 -3.33 -7.83 -11.35
C PHE A 145 -2.67 -8.10 -10.00
N ASP A 146 -3.28 -8.94 -9.16
CA ASP A 146 -2.77 -9.22 -7.81
C ASP A 146 -1.52 -10.11 -7.85
N ASP A 147 -1.47 -11.13 -8.71
CA ASP A 147 -0.28 -11.97 -8.94
C ASP A 147 0.92 -11.14 -9.42
N LEU A 148 0.73 -10.28 -10.42
CA LEU A 148 1.78 -9.36 -10.91
C LEU A 148 2.25 -8.38 -9.83
N HIS A 149 1.38 -8.01 -8.89
CA HIS A 149 1.71 -7.08 -7.80
C HIS A 149 2.34 -7.80 -6.60
N PHE A 150 1.90 -9.01 -6.30
CA PHE A 150 2.28 -9.79 -5.12
C PHE A 150 2.64 -11.25 -5.47
N PRO A 151 3.70 -11.51 -6.25
CA PRO A 151 4.02 -12.87 -6.73
C PRO A 151 4.23 -13.91 -5.61
N LEU A 152 4.64 -13.45 -4.41
CA LEU A 152 4.83 -14.33 -3.25
C LEU A 152 3.53 -14.68 -2.51
N LEU A 153 2.45 -13.92 -2.72
CA LEU A 153 1.10 -14.29 -2.26
C LEU A 153 0.39 -15.21 -3.25
N PHE A 154 0.84 -15.20 -4.51
CA PHE A 154 0.31 -16.00 -5.61
C PHE A 154 1.44 -16.89 -6.19
N PRO A 155 2.02 -17.79 -5.38
CA PRO A 155 3.20 -18.55 -5.79
C PRO A 155 2.93 -19.49 -6.98
N TYR A 156 1.67 -19.78 -7.30
CA TYR A 156 1.29 -20.58 -8.47
C TYR A 156 0.81 -19.71 -9.65
N GLY A 157 0.72 -18.40 -9.46
CA GLY A 157 0.25 -17.45 -10.47
C GLY A 157 -1.26 -17.45 -10.61
N GLU A 158 -1.99 -17.52 -9.48
CA GLU A 158 -3.44 -17.65 -9.45
C GLU A 158 -4.16 -16.33 -9.79
N ASP A 159 -5.45 -16.42 -10.11
CA ASP A 159 -6.27 -15.24 -10.44
C ASP A 159 -6.71 -14.50 -9.17
N GLY A 160 -6.40 -13.21 -9.06
CA GLY A 160 -6.95 -12.32 -8.04
C GLY A 160 -8.40 -11.90 -8.29
N TYR A 161 -8.78 -10.72 -7.80
CA TYR A 161 -10.15 -10.22 -7.99
C TYR A 161 -10.52 -10.03 -9.47
N HIS A 162 -11.70 -10.49 -9.87
CA HIS A 162 -12.30 -10.14 -11.17
C HIS A 162 -13.84 -10.05 -11.10
N PRO A 163 -14.51 -9.26 -11.97
CA PRO A 163 -15.96 -9.05 -11.88
C PRO A 163 -16.84 -10.30 -12.05
N LEU A 164 -16.28 -11.39 -12.59
CA LEU A 164 -16.99 -12.65 -12.81
C LEU A 164 -16.76 -13.65 -11.66
N ILE A 165 -16.02 -13.28 -10.61
CA ILE A 165 -15.74 -14.17 -9.48
C ILE A 165 -17.07 -14.48 -8.79
N LYS A 166 -17.45 -15.76 -8.79
CA LYS A 166 -18.69 -16.19 -8.15
C LYS A 166 -18.43 -16.31 -6.67
N TYR A 167 -19.16 -15.52 -5.88
CA TYR A 167 -19.22 -15.70 -4.43
C TYR A 167 -19.67 -17.13 -4.12
N ARG A 168 -18.76 -17.95 -3.60
CA ARG A 168 -19.08 -19.28 -3.08
C ARG A 168 -19.11 -19.17 -1.56
N PRO A 169 -20.28 -19.26 -0.89
CA PRO A 169 -20.30 -19.36 0.56
C PRO A 169 -19.58 -20.66 0.94
N ALA A 170 -18.34 -20.54 1.41
CA ALA A 170 -17.45 -21.68 1.56
C ALA A 170 -17.91 -22.59 2.70
N CYS A 171 -18.12 -23.87 2.38
CA CYS A 171 -18.02 -25.00 3.30
C CYS A 171 -16.55 -25.41 3.53
N CYS A 172 -15.63 -24.45 3.70
CA CYS A 172 -14.21 -24.73 3.97
C CYS A 172 -13.96 -24.85 5.46
N PRO A 173 -13.08 -25.77 5.91
CA PRO A 173 -12.73 -25.87 7.32
C PRO A 173 -12.05 -24.57 7.80
N PRO A 174 -12.37 -24.09 9.02
CA PRO A 174 -11.92 -22.80 9.55
C PRO A 174 -10.39 -22.64 9.74
N SER A 175 -9.57 -23.65 9.43
CA SER A 175 -8.12 -23.65 9.64
C SER A 175 -7.32 -22.84 8.62
N MET A 176 -7.86 -22.55 7.43
CA MET A 176 -7.06 -21.94 6.35
C MET A 176 -6.98 -20.40 6.40
N HIS A 177 -7.82 -19.76 7.21
CA HIS A 177 -7.86 -18.30 7.32
C HIS A 177 -7.01 -17.76 8.47
N TRP A 178 -6.73 -18.57 9.49
CA TRP A 178 -5.99 -18.13 10.67
C TRP A 178 -4.52 -18.50 10.52
N ILE A 179 -3.66 -17.51 10.60
CA ILE A 179 -2.21 -17.71 10.63
C ILE A 179 -1.71 -17.52 12.05
N GLN A 180 -0.82 -18.41 12.48
CA GLN A 180 -0.10 -18.24 13.74
C GLN A 180 1.13 -17.35 13.51
N ILE A 181 1.23 -16.28 14.28
CA ILE A 181 2.36 -15.37 14.28
C ILE A 181 3.41 -15.89 15.26
N PRO A 182 4.68 -16.06 14.82
CA PRO A 182 5.77 -16.46 15.71
C PRO A 182 5.94 -15.52 16.90
N GLU A 183 6.22 -16.09 18.08
CA GLU A 183 6.35 -15.34 19.34
C GLU A 183 7.38 -14.20 19.28
N LEU A 184 8.42 -14.35 18.45
CA LEU A 184 9.46 -13.33 18.28
C LEU A 184 8.93 -11.98 17.76
N PHE A 185 7.82 -12.00 17.03
CA PHE A 185 7.17 -10.79 16.51
C PHE A 185 6.14 -10.22 17.47
N LEU A 186 5.72 -10.98 18.48
CA LEU A 186 4.62 -10.58 19.35
C LEU A 186 5.10 -9.66 20.46
N ILE A 187 4.31 -8.63 20.73
CA ILE A 187 4.48 -7.75 21.88
C ILE A 187 3.79 -8.43 23.08
N GLN A 188 4.60 -8.81 24.06
CA GLN A 188 4.11 -9.27 25.35
C GLN A 188 3.70 -8.04 26.17
N HIS A 189 2.48 -8.04 26.72
CA HIS A 189 2.02 -6.92 27.53
C HIS A 189 1.04 -7.37 28.61
N GLU A 190 0.98 -6.57 29.67
CA GLU A 190 -0.08 -6.59 30.67
C GLU A 190 -0.73 -5.20 30.68
N GLY A 191 -2.06 -5.12 30.63
CA GLY A 191 -2.76 -3.83 30.64
C GLY A 191 -3.11 -3.27 29.26
N ASN A 192 -2.87 -1.96 29.05
CA ASN A 192 -3.42 -1.22 27.91
C ASN A 192 -2.66 -1.53 26.60
N HIS A 193 -3.39 -2.03 25.60
CA HIS A 193 -2.84 -2.41 24.30
C HIS A 193 -2.21 -1.25 23.51
N ILE A 194 -2.79 -0.05 23.57
CA ILE A 194 -2.29 1.13 22.86
C ILE A 194 -0.97 1.60 23.49
N GLU A 195 -0.90 1.62 24.81
CA GLU A 195 0.32 1.92 25.56
C GLU A 195 1.42 0.90 25.24
N ALA A 196 1.09 -0.40 25.29
CA ALA A 196 2.04 -1.46 25.02
C ALA A 196 2.69 -1.35 23.63
N ILE A 197 1.89 -1.16 22.57
CA ILE A 197 2.46 -1.00 21.23
C ILE A 197 3.19 0.33 21.05
N ALA A 198 2.71 1.40 21.71
CA ALA A 198 3.37 2.69 21.68
C ALA A 198 4.75 2.62 22.32
N ASP A 199 4.90 2.00 23.48
CA ASP A 199 6.18 1.89 24.17
C ASP A 199 7.16 0.93 23.48
N ASP A 200 6.65 -0.17 22.90
CA ASP A 200 7.47 -1.08 22.11
C ASP A 200 8.01 -0.41 20.84
N ILE A 201 7.17 0.33 20.10
CA ILE A 201 7.61 0.99 18.87
C ILE A 201 8.36 2.29 19.13
N TYR A 202 7.91 3.06 20.10
CA TYR A 202 8.49 4.34 20.48
C TYR A 202 9.21 4.27 21.84
N GLU A 203 10.14 3.31 21.97
CA GLU A 203 11.01 3.15 23.14
C GLU A 203 11.67 4.46 23.62
N SER A 204 11.59 4.71 24.93
CA SER A 204 12.14 5.92 25.55
C SER A 204 11.62 7.22 24.92
N PHE A 205 10.33 7.25 24.55
CA PHE A 205 9.68 8.35 23.85
C PHE A 205 9.94 9.71 24.50
N ASP A 206 9.86 9.80 25.83
CA ASP A 206 9.98 11.06 26.58
C ASP A 206 11.33 11.76 26.37
N THR A 207 12.38 11.01 26.01
CA THR A 207 13.72 11.54 25.72
C THR A 207 13.98 11.74 24.22
N ASN A 208 13.21 11.05 23.36
CA ASN A 208 13.48 10.95 21.93
C ASN A 208 12.44 11.64 21.05
N TYR A 209 11.32 12.12 21.60
CA TYR A 209 10.22 12.71 20.83
C TYR A 209 10.64 13.92 19.97
N MET A 210 11.70 14.63 20.32
CA MET A 210 12.22 15.74 19.52
C MET A 210 13.17 15.33 18.39
N ARG A 211 13.63 14.08 18.36
CA ARG A 211 14.70 13.63 17.46
C ARG A 211 14.13 13.20 16.11
N PRO A 212 14.40 13.92 15.00
CA PRO A 212 13.84 13.57 13.70
C PRO A 212 14.28 12.19 13.22
N ALA A 213 15.57 11.85 13.37
CA ALA A 213 16.11 10.54 12.99
C ALA A 213 15.41 9.37 13.72
N TYR A 214 15.03 9.58 14.98
CA TYR A 214 14.30 8.59 15.76
C TYR A 214 12.87 8.38 15.24
N LEU A 215 12.14 9.46 14.96
CA LEU A 215 10.74 9.40 14.53
C LEU A 215 10.56 9.05 13.05
N LYS A 216 11.55 9.36 12.21
CA LYS A 216 11.51 9.18 10.75
C LYS A 216 11.30 7.72 10.34
N ASN A 217 12.08 6.80 10.89
CA ASN A 217 12.12 5.43 10.39
C ASN A 217 11.22 4.48 11.18
N ARG A 218 10.23 4.99 11.92
CA ARG A 218 9.28 4.16 12.65
C ARG A 218 7.84 4.63 12.51
N ALA A 219 6.91 3.69 12.58
CA ALA A 219 5.47 3.96 12.63
C ALA A 219 4.69 2.77 13.20
N ILE A 220 3.52 3.05 13.75
CA ILE A 220 2.51 2.05 14.03
C ILE A 220 1.53 2.00 12.84
N VAL A 221 1.15 0.80 12.42
CA VAL A 221 0.17 0.58 11.35
C VAL A 221 -1.00 -0.23 11.86
N ALA A 222 -2.21 0.16 11.47
CA ALA A 222 -3.43 -0.57 11.81
C ALA A 222 -4.40 -0.64 10.61
N PRO A 223 -5.36 -1.57 10.58
CA PRO A 223 -6.27 -1.71 9.43
C PRO A 223 -7.20 -0.52 9.25
N ARG A 224 -7.72 0.05 10.37
CA ARG A 224 -8.80 1.05 10.37
C ARG A 224 -8.34 2.42 10.85
N ASN A 225 -8.94 3.48 10.31
CA ASN A 225 -8.63 4.86 10.73
C ASN A 225 -8.97 5.13 12.19
N ALA A 226 -10.02 4.51 12.75
CA ALA A 226 -10.43 4.74 14.14
C ALA A 226 -9.31 4.36 15.14
N THR A 227 -8.75 3.15 15.02
CA THR A 227 -7.60 2.68 15.80
C THR A 227 -6.39 3.60 15.63
N VAL A 228 -6.13 4.03 14.40
CA VAL A 228 -5.02 4.94 14.11
C VAL A 228 -5.21 6.30 14.79
N SER A 229 -6.43 6.83 14.83
CA SER A 229 -6.72 8.08 15.55
C SER A 229 -6.46 7.90 17.04
N GLN A 230 -6.96 6.82 17.65
CA GLN A 230 -6.74 6.53 19.08
C GLN A 230 -5.25 6.47 19.46
N ILE A 231 -4.43 5.79 18.65
CA ILE A 231 -2.97 5.73 18.89
C ILE A 231 -2.33 7.12 18.74
N ASN A 232 -2.70 7.88 17.70
CA ASN A 232 -2.15 9.21 17.49
C ASN A 232 -2.54 10.18 18.62
N ASP A 233 -3.78 10.09 19.12
CA ASP A 233 -4.27 10.90 20.23
C ASP A 233 -3.52 10.56 21.52
N TYR A 234 -3.33 9.27 21.81
CA TYR A 234 -2.51 8.80 22.92
C TYR A 234 -1.07 9.33 22.84
N MET A 235 -0.42 9.23 21.68
CA MET A 235 0.93 9.74 21.48
C MET A 235 1.00 11.28 21.64
N MET A 236 -0.01 12.01 21.16
CA MET A 236 -0.09 13.47 21.31
C MET A 236 -0.21 13.94 22.76
N GLN A 237 -0.87 13.15 23.62
CA GLN A 237 -0.95 13.42 25.06
C GLN A 237 0.41 13.29 25.73
N ARG A 238 1.27 12.38 25.25
CA ARG A 238 2.63 12.16 25.77
C ARG A 238 3.64 13.22 25.34
N VAL A 239 3.43 13.91 24.22
CA VAL A 239 4.36 14.96 23.75
C VAL A 239 4.33 16.15 24.73
N PRO A 240 5.46 16.52 25.36
CA PRO A 240 5.53 17.70 26.22
C PRO A 240 5.37 19.01 25.44
N GLY A 241 4.88 20.03 26.11
CA GLY A 241 4.74 21.39 25.58
C GLY A 241 3.33 21.75 25.11
N ASP A 242 3.18 23.02 24.73
CA ASP A 242 1.88 23.60 24.42
C ASP A 242 1.32 23.07 23.09
N SER A 243 0.04 22.72 23.11
CA SER A 243 -0.73 22.42 21.91
C SER A 243 -1.32 23.68 21.30
N LYS A 244 -1.37 23.74 19.97
CA LYS A 244 -2.10 24.75 19.22
C LYS A 244 -3.26 24.09 18.48
N THR A 245 -4.45 24.61 18.70
CA THR A 245 -5.68 24.13 18.06
C THR A 245 -6.07 25.06 16.92
N TYR A 246 -6.35 24.47 15.76
CA TYR A 246 -6.80 25.17 14.57
C TYR A 246 -8.23 24.73 14.24
N TYR A 247 -9.17 25.67 14.27
CA TYR A 247 -10.55 25.45 13.85
C TYR A 247 -10.68 25.64 12.33
N SER A 248 -11.43 24.78 11.66
CA SER A 248 -11.74 24.92 10.24
C SER A 248 -12.77 26.01 9.99
N SER A 249 -12.89 26.42 8.73
CA SER A 249 -14.04 27.21 8.25
C SER A 249 -14.82 26.33 7.29
N ASP A 250 -16.05 25.99 7.68
CA ASP A 250 -16.92 25.06 6.98
C ASP A 250 -18.09 25.81 6.36
N SER A 251 -18.42 25.48 5.11
CA SER A 251 -19.58 26.03 4.40
C SER A 251 -20.11 25.01 3.40
N LEU A 252 -21.31 25.23 2.87
CA LEU A 252 -21.82 24.44 1.76
C LEU A 252 -21.35 25.02 0.42
N LEU A 253 -21.16 24.15 -0.58
CA LEU A 253 -21.04 24.60 -1.96
C LEU A 253 -22.45 24.90 -2.49
N GLN A 254 -22.71 26.16 -2.88
CA GLN A 254 -23.99 26.53 -3.47
C GLN A 254 -24.14 25.89 -4.85
N SER A 255 -25.07 24.96 -5.00
CA SER A 255 -25.61 24.59 -6.31
C SER A 255 -26.60 25.66 -6.76
N THR A 256 -26.62 25.95 -8.05
CA THR A 256 -27.34 27.10 -8.64
C THR A 256 -28.87 27.08 -8.42
N ASP A 257 -29.44 25.96 -7.96
CA ASP A 257 -30.88 25.73 -8.05
C ASP A 257 -31.61 25.70 -6.69
N THR A 258 -30.91 25.74 -5.54
CA THR A 258 -31.55 25.57 -4.20
C THR A 258 -30.85 26.29 -3.03
N SER A 259 -30.10 27.37 -3.28
CA SER A 259 -29.14 27.93 -2.31
C SER A 259 -29.72 28.45 -0.99
N SER A 260 -31.00 28.82 -0.90
CA SER A 260 -31.56 29.43 0.32
C SER A 260 -32.12 28.43 1.35
N THR A 261 -32.45 27.19 0.97
CA THR A 261 -33.06 26.21 1.89
C THR A 261 -32.03 25.35 2.63
N PHE A 262 -30.87 25.10 2.02
CA PHE A 262 -29.84 24.23 2.62
C PHE A 262 -29.10 24.88 3.79
N ASP A 263 -28.76 26.17 3.68
CA ASP A 263 -28.03 26.88 4.75
C ASP A 263 -28.87 27.00 6.03
N GLU A 264 -30.20 27.05 5.93
CA GLU A 264 -31.11 27.01 7.09
C GLU A 264 -31.26 25.61 7.69
N CYS A 265 -31.20 24.56 6.86
CA CYS A 265 -31.33 23.17 7.31
C CYS A 265 -30.05 22.59 7.92
N TYR A 266 -28.88 23.15 7.59
CA TYR A 266 -27.58 22.61 8.01
C TYR A 266 -26.71 23.72 8.64
N PRO A 267 -26.91 23.99 9.94
CA PRO A 267 -26.13 25.02 10.64
C PRO A 267 -24.64 24.66 10.70
N THR A 268 -23.78 25.69 10.81
CA THR A 268 -22.32 25.51 10.78
C THR A 268 -21.83 24.62 11.92
N GLU A 269 -22.47 24.69 13.09
CA GLU A 269 -22.21 23.85 14.25
C GLU A 269 -22.39 22.37 13.91
N PHE A 270 -23.42 22.04 13.13
CA PHE A 270 -23.62 20.67 12.63
C PHE A 270 -22.52 20.28 11.64
N LEU A 271 -22.17 21.14 10.68
CA LEU A 271 -21.09 20.88 9.73
C LEU A 271 -19.75 20.60 10.42
N ASN A 272 -19.45 21.33 11.49
CA ASN A 272 -18.24 21.17 12.29
C ASN A 272 -18.16 19.79 12.97
N THR A 273 -19.29 19.13 13.23
CA THR A 273 -19.31 17.76 13.79
C THR A 273 -18.98 16.67 12.77
N LEU A 274 -19.01 16.99 11.47
CA LEU A 274 -18.84 15.98 10.42
C LEU A 274 -17.36 15.60 10.23
N THR A 275 -17.10 14.29 10.27
CA THR A 275 -15.78 13.69 10.04
C THR A 275 -15.75 12.91 8.74
N PHE A 276 -14.69 13.05 7.94
CA PHE A 276 -14.55 12.38 6.66
C PHE A 276 -13.16 11.78 6.48
N ASN A 277 -13.10 10.65 5.76
CA ASN A 277 -11.82 10.02 5.43
C ASN A 277 -10.99 10.91 4.52
N GLY A 278 -9.72 11.11 4.87
CA GLY A 278 -8.78 11.89 4.05
C GLY A 278 -8.99 13.40 4.10
N VAL A 279 -9.81 13.90 5.04
CA VAL A 279 -10.03 15.33 5.28
C VAL A 279 -9.75 15.57 6.77
N PRO A 280 -9.02 16.63 7.16
CA PRO A 280 -8.86 16.97 8.58
C PRO A 280 -10.21 17.27 9.25
N ASN A 281 -10.28 17.01 10.55
CA ASN A 281 -11.43 17.38 11.37
C ASN A 281 -11.56 18.90 11.49
N HIS A 282 -12.73 19.35 11.95
CA HIS A 282 -12.95 20.77 12.26
C HIS A 282 -11.92 21.27 13.25
N GLU A 283 -11.77 20.56 14.36
CA GLU A 283 -10.73 20.81 15.36
C GLU A 283 -9.47 20.01 15.02
N LEU A 284 -8.37 20.73 14.77
CA LEU A 284 -7.05 20.15 14.50
C LEU A 284 -6.05 20.63 15.54
N THR A 285 -5.71 19.76 16.50
CA THR A 285 -4.76 20.04 17.58
C THR A 285 -3.39 19.48 17.25
N LEU A 286 -2.37 20.35 17.25
CA LEU A 286 -0.99 20.00 16.92
C LEU A 286 -0.01 20.50 17.98
N LYS A 287 1.15 19.87 18.04
CA LYS A 287 2.28 20.25 18.91
C LYS A 287 3.54 20.37 18.05
N LYS A 288 4.47 21.21 18.48
CA LYS A 288 5.81 21.26 17.88
C LYS A 288 6.54 19.94 18.13
N ASN A 289 7.43 19.55 17.21
CA ASN A 289 8.20 18.30 17.23
C ASN A 289 7.35 17.03 17.08
N THR A 290 6.16 17.16 16.49
CA THR A 290 5.29 16.02 16.17
C THR A 290 5.37 15.70 14.67
N PRO A 291 5.43 14.41 14.28
CA PRO A 291 5.28 14.00 12.89
C PRO A 291 3.83 14.18 12.44
N ALA A 292 3.65 14.82 11.28
CA ALA A 292 2.36 14.95 10.62
C ALA A 292 2.43 14.41 9.20
N MET A 293 1.31 13.93 8.67
CA MET A 293 1.19 13.41 7.30
C MET A 293 0.28 14.32 6.48
N LEU A 294 0.72 14.66 5.26
CA LEU A 294 -0.11 15.39 4.29
C LEU A 294 -1.25 14.52 3.78
N LEU A 295 -2.43 15.14 3.64
CA LEU A 295 -3.66 14.50 3.18
C LEU A 295 -4.01 14.83 1.72
N ARG A 296 -3.27 15.76 1.11
CA ARG A 296 -3.46 16.20 -0.28
C ARG A 296 -2.12 16.45 -0.94
N ASN A 297 -2.14 16.38 -2.27
CA ASN A 297 -1.03 16.85 -3.08
C ASN A 297 -1.09 18.38 -3.10
N LEU A 298 -0.03 19.01 -2.62
CA LEU A 298 0.14 20.47 -2.68
C LEU A 298 1.12 20.84 -3.79
N ASN A 299 2.26 20.16 -3.82
CA ASN A 299 3.26 20.32 -4.85
C ASN A 299 4.09 19.04 -5.02
N PRO A 300 3.65 18.11 -5.90
CA PRO A 300 4.35 16.85 -6.12
C PRO A 300 5.79 17.00 -6.60
N ALA A 301 6.09 18.08 -7.33
CA ALA A 301 7.43 18.37 -7.83
C ALA A 301 8.43 18.71 -6.71
N LEU A 302 7.94 19.09 -5.52
CA LEU A 302 8.74 19.36 -4.32
C LEU A 302 8.51 18.32 -3.22
N GLY A 303 8.01 17.13 -3.58
CA GLY A 303 7.75 16.06 -2.61
C GLY A 303 6.54 16.29 -1.69
N LEU A 304 5.74 17.35 -1.88
CA LEU A 304 4.55 17.63 -1.07
C LEU A 304 3.32 16.88 -1.61
N CYS A 305 3.36 15.56 -1.50
CA CYS A 305 2.31 14.63 -1.93
C CYS A 305 1.45 14.14 -0.75
N ASN A 306 0.26 13.62 -1.04
CA ASN A 306 -0.54 12.85 -0.08
C ASN A 306 0.26 11.67 0.46
N GLY A 307 0.34 11.54 1.79
CA GLY A 307 1.14 10.53 2.48
C GLY A 307 2.53 11.00 2.92
N THR A 308 3.02 12.15 2.42
CA THR A 308 4.32 12.68 2.83
C THR A 308 4.30 13.03 4.31
N ARG A 309 5.27 12.51 5.05
CA ARG A 309 5.47 12.80 6.47
C ARG A 309 6.35 14.03 6.61
N ILE A 310 5.99 14.92 7.53
CA ILE A 310 6.73 16.11 7.89
C ILE A 310 6.91 16.17 9.40
N MET A 311 8.07 16.63 9.85
CA MET A 311 8.31 16.97 11.25
C MET A 311 7.90 18.42 11.48
N ILE A 312 6.92 18.67 12.34
CA ILE A 312 6.49 20.04 12.65
C ILE A 312 7.59 20.77 13.45
N THR A 313 8.09 21.88 12.91
CA THR A 313 9.11 22.72 13.58
C THR A 313 8.53 24.03 14.10
N MET A 314 7.44 24.52 13.52
CA MET A 314 6.75 25.74 13.97
C MET A 314 5.27 25.75 13.59
N LEU A 315 4.45 26.29 14.50
CA LEU A 315 3.01 26.40 14.39
C LEU A 315 2.59 27.89 14.37
N GLY A 316 2.56 28.49 13.17
CA GLY A 316 2.10 29.86 12.96
C GLY A 316 0.56 29.96 12.96
N ASP A 317 0.01 31.17 12.86
CA ASP A 317 -1.46 31.34 12.83
C ASP A 317 -2.06 30.89 11.50
N ASN A 318 -1.35 31.19 10.40
CA ASN A 318 -1.81 30.95 9.04
C ASN A 318 -0.94 29.93 8.27
N PHE A 319 0.07 29.36 8.91
CA PHE A 319 0.96 28.37 8.30
C PHE A 319 1.46 27.36 9.33
N ILE A 320 1.78 26.16 8.85
CA ILE A 320 2.58 25.17 9.57
C ILE A 320 3.91 25.05 8.85
N LYS A 321 5.00 25.08 9.60
CA LYS A 321 6.35 24.91 9.06
C LYS A 321 6.93 23.60 9.58
N GLY A 322 7.62 22.86 8.71
CA GLY A 322 8.21 21.59 9.06
C GLY A 322 9.25 21.11 8.05
N ASN A 323 9.87 19.97 8.32
CA ASN A 323 10.83 19.34 7.44
C ASN A 323 10.28 18.01 6.91
N ILE A 324 10.45 17.72 5.63
CA ILE A 324 10.05 16.42 5.05
C ILE A 324 10.85 15.28 5.69
N MET A 325 10.16 14.16 5.94
CA MET A 325 10.70 12.95 6.54
C MET A 325 10.75 11.82 5.50
N GLY A 326 11.94 11.54 4.98
CA GLY A 326 12.22 10.44 4.06
C GLY A 326 12.13 10.79 2.57
N GLY A 327 12.56 9.84 1.73
CA GLY A 327 12.59 10.00 0.28
C GLY A 327 13.69 10.97 -0.22
N SER A 328 13.55 11.41 -1.48
CA SER A 328 14.53 12.27 -2.15
C SER A 328 14.55 13.72 -1.65
N TYR A 329 13.55 14.12 -0.88
CA TYR A 329 13.37 15.47 -0.33
C TYR A 329 13.57 15.48 1.20
N ASP A 330 14.22 14.45 1.73
CA ASP A 330 14.42 14.32 3.17
C ASP A 330 15.12 15.56 3.74
N THR A 331 14.64 16.04 4.88
CA THR A 331 15.08 17.27 5.58
C THR A 331 14.70 18.60 4.93
N ASP A 332 14.15 18.61 3.72
CA ASP A 332 13.72 19.85 3.07
C ASP A 332 12.67 20.58 3.88
N GLU A 333 12.88 21.88 4.07
CA GLU A 333 11.99 22.75 4.82
C GLU A 333 10.79 23.17 3.97
N VAL A 334 9.59 23.04 4.53
CA VAL A 334 8.33 23.28 3.83
C VAL A 334 7.36 24.07 4.69
N ILE A 335 6.51 24.84 4.01
CA ILE A 335 5.43 25.62 4.62
C ILE A 335 4.10 25.11 4.07
N ILE A 336 3.21 24.73 4.98
CA ILE A 336 1.90 24.19 4.68
C ILE A 336 0.84 25.25 4.99
N PRO A 337 0.15 25.78 3.97
CA PRO A 337 -0.98 26.68 4.17
C PRO A 337 -2.29 25.92 4.40
N ARG A 338 -3.31 26.62 4.86
CA ARG A 338 -4.69 26.12 4.83
C ARG A 338 -5.18 26.05 3.40
N ILE A 339 -5.81 24.95 3.02
CA ILE A 339 -6.46 24.80 1.72
C ILE A 339 -7.95 24.54 1.89
N VAL A 340 -8.70 24.74 0.81
CA VAL A 340 -10.11 24.38 0.75
C VAL A 340 -10.23 22.94 0.27
N LEU A 341 -11.00 22.13 0.99
CA LEU A 341 -11.29 20.73 0.71
C LEU A 341 -12.78 20.60 0.44
N ASN A 342 -13.14 20.19 -0.77
CA ASN A 342 -14.53 19.85 -1.10
C ASN A 342 -14.75 18.37 -0.81
N VAL A 343 -15.85 18.06 -0.13
CA VAL A 343 -16.19 16.71 0.30
C VAL A 343 -17.58 16.36 -0.19
N GLU A 344 -17.61 15.37 -1.09
CA GLU A 344 -18.84 14.73 -1.56
C GLU A 344 -19.00 13.41 -0.82
N ASN A 345 -20.21 13.13 -0.32
CA ASN A 345 -20.48 11.91 0.42
C ASN A 345 -21.91 11.44 0.12
N SER A 346 -22.08 10.16 -0.22
CA SER A 346 -23.39 9.59 -0.55
C SER A 346 -24.41 9.67 0.60
N LYS A 347 -23.96 9.85 1.84
CA LYS A 347 -24.81 10.02 3.02
C LYS A 347 -25.47 11.39 3.08
N TRP A 348 -24.88 12.42 2.46
CA TRP A 348 -25.30 13.81 2.61
C TRP A 348 -25.68 14.42 1.26
N PRO A 349 -26.80 15.16 1.18
CA PRO A 349 -27.30 15.74 -0.07
C PRO A 349 -26.56 17.04 -0.46
N PHE A 350 -25.36 17.28 0.05
CA PHE A 350 -24.60 18.51 -0.15
C PHE A 350 -23.10 18.23 -0.28
N ILE A 351 -22.39 19.20 -0.83
CA ILE A 351 -20.92 19.20 -0.88
C ILE A 351 -20.41 20.12 0.23
N LEU A 352 -19.69 19.55 1.19
CA LEU A 352 -19.05 20.33 2.24
C LEU A 352 -17.77 20.98 1.71
N LYS A 353 -17.60 22.27 1.95
CA LYS A 353 -16.38 23.02 1.71
C LYS A 353 -15.70 23.30 3.06
N ARG A 354 -14.60 22.60 3.36
CA ARG A 354 -13.82 22.75 4.60
C ARG A 354 -12.48 23.40 4.32
N ARG A 355 -12.22 24.59 4.90
CA ARG A 355 -10.91 25.25 4.85
C ARG A 355 -10.09 24.92 6.09
N GLN A 356 -9.03 24.12 5.93
CA GLN A 356 -8.19 23.65 7.03
C GLN A 356 -6.76 23.31 6.53
N PHE A 357 -5.80 23.16 7.44
CA PHE A 357 -4.48 22.60 7.09
C PHE A 357 -4.62 21.14 6.68
N PRO A 358 -4.12 20.72 5.51
CA PRO A 358 -4.30 19.36 4.98
C PRO A 358 -3.32 18.37 5.62
N VAL A 359 -3.24 18.35 6.95
CA VAL A 359 -2.35 17.48 7.73
C VAL A 359 -3.12 16.72 8.81
N ARG A 360 -2.54 15.61 9.26
CA ARG A 360 -2.94 14.88 10.47
C ARG A 360 -1.70 14.40 11.22
N THR A 361 -1.77 14.24 12.53
CA THR A 361 -0.71 13.59 13.29
C THR A 361 -0.42 12.18 12.76
N CYS A 362 0.85 11.77 12.78
CA CYS A 362 1.33 10.56 12.13
C CYS A 362 2.43 9.81 12.92
N TYR A 363 2.10 9.42 14.15
CA TYR A 363 2.78 8.32 14.84
C TYR A 363 2.23 6.96 14.40
N ALA A 364 0.95 6.93 14.05
CA ALA A 364 0.27 5.80 13.44
C ALA A 364 -0.36 6.18 12.10
N MET A 365 -0.44 5.22 11.18
CA MET A 365 -1.14 5.33 9.90
C MET A 365 -1.89 4.04 9.56
N THR A 366 -2.78 4.06 8.57
CA THR A 366 -3.40 2.80 8.15
C THR A 366 -2.41 1.96 7.35
N ILE A 367 -2.56 0.64 7.38
CA ILE A 367 -1.74 -0.28 6.57
C ILE A 367 -1.74 0.16 5.09
N ASN A 368 -2.91 0.51 4.55
CA ASN A 368 -3.04 0.98 3.17
C ASN A 368 -2.23 2.26 2.90
N LYS A 369 -2.12 3.17 3.89
CA LYS A 369 -1.33 4.40 3.77
C LYS A 369 0.17 4.19 3.95
N SER A 370 0.56 3.09 4.60
CA SER A 370 1.98 2.69 4.72
C SER A 370 2.55 2.10 3.43
N GLN A 371 1.70 1.71 2.47
CA GLN A 371 2.14 1.09 1.23
C GLN A 371 3.12 1.98 0.46
N GLY A 372 4.23 1.38 0.02
CA GLY A 372 5.31 2.09 -0.68
C GLY A 372 6.28 2.83 0.24
N GLN A 373 6.03 2.89 1.56
CA GLN A 373 7.00 3.38 2.54
C GLN A 373 7.83 2.20 3.07
N THR A 374 9.11 2.45 3.30
CA THR A 374 10.01 1.51 3.98
C THR A 374 10.46 2.15 5.29
N LEU A 375 10.32 1.40 6.39
CA LEU A 375 10.60 1.84 7.74
C LEU A 375 11.57 0.84 8.39
N ASP A 376 12.33 1.29 9.38
CA ASP A 376 13.28 0.44 10.11
C ASP A 376 12.59 -0.29 11.27
N LYS A 377 11.56 0.32 11.88
CA LYS A 377 10.75 -0.29 12.95
C LYS A 377 9.25 -0.08 12.73
N VAL A 378 8.47 -1.15 12.68
CA VAL A 378 7.02 -1.11 12.42
C VAL A 378 6.28 -1.93 13.45
N GLY A 379 5.27 -1.31 14.07
CA GLY A 379 4.30 -2.02 14.91
C GLY A 379 3.01 -2.24 14.16
N ILE A 380 2.57 -3.47 14.00
CA ILE A 380 1.25 -3.79 13.46
C ILE A 380 0.29 -4.02 14.62
N TYR A 381 -0.70 -3.15 14.76
CA TYR A 381 -1.76 -3.31 15.75
C TYR A 381 -3.03 -3.85 15.10
N LEU A 382 -3.47 -5.02 15.54
CA LEU A 382 -4.68 -5.69 15.06
C LEU A 382 -5.67 -5.89 16.23
N PRO A 383 -6.41 -4.83 16.65
CA PRO A 383 -7.51 -5.00 17.59
C PRO A 383 -8.69 -5.79 16.99
N GLU A 384 -8.76 -5.79 15.66
CA GLU A 384 -9.61 -6.64 14.85
C GLU A 384 -8.76 -7.21 13.69
N PRO A 385 -9.10 -8.37 13.14
CA PRO A 385 -8.42 -8.90 11.98
C PRO A 385 -8.46 -7.95 10.76
N VAL A 386 -7.48 -8.09 9.86
CA VAL A 386 -7.50 -7.37 8.58
C VAL A 386 -8.77 -7.70 7.80
N PHE A 387 -9.25 -6.76 6.98
CA PHE A 387 -10.54 -6.87 6.28
C PHE A 387 -10.41 -6.88 4.75
N SER A 388 -9.18 -6.84 4.23
CA SER A 388 -8.92 -6.77 2.80
C SER A 388 -7.79 -7.71 2.39
N HIS A 389 -7.87 -8.20 1.14
CA HIS A 389 -6.88 -9.11 0.58
C HIS A 389 -5.48 -8.51 0.55
N GLY A 390 -4.47 -9.29 0.92
CA GLY A 390 -3.07 -8.86 0.93
C GLY A 390 -2.73 -7.77 1.95
N GLN A 391 -3.70 -7.28 2.73
CA GLN A 391 -3.50 -6.18 3.67
C GLN A 391 -2.45 -6.53 4.73
N LEU A 392 -2.50 -7.72 5.31
CA LEU A 392 -1.51 -8.14 6.30
C LEU A 392 -0.09 -8.18 5.73
N TYR A 393 0.07 -8.71 4.52
CA TYR A 393 1.33 -8.70 3.78
C TYR A 393 1.86 -7.28 3.54
N VAL A 394 0.99 -6.34 3.15
CA VAL A 394 1.38 -4.93 2.99
C VAL A 394 1.96 -4.41 4.31
N GLY A 395 1.34 -4.69 5.45
CA GLY A 395 1.84 -4.29 6.77
C GLY A 395 3.20 -4.90 7.12
N VAL A 396 3.33 -6.22 6.97
CA VAL A 396 4.57 -6.98 7.32
C VAL A 396 5.75 -6.56 6.43
N SER A 397 5.50 -6.32 5.14
CA SER A 397 6.53 -5.93 4.16
C SER A 397 7.00 -4.47 4.29
N ARG A 398 6.54 -3.70 5.28
CA ARG A 398 6.99 -2.31 5.49
C ARG A 398 8.35 -2.21 6.17
N VAL A 399 8.84 -3.30 6.75
CA VAL A 399 10.10 -3.34 7.49
C VAL A 399 11.19 -4.10 6.71
N ARG A 400 12.46 -3.71 6.93
CA ARG A 400 13.61 -4.34 6.28
C ARG A 400 14.19 -5.55 7.02
N SER A 401 13.95 -5.65 8.33
CA SER A 401 14.51 -6.68 9.19
C SER A 401 13.42 -7.32 10.03
N ALA A 402 13.57 -8.62 10.33
CA ALA A 402 12.63 -9.33 11.21
C ALA A 402 12.56 -8.68 12.60
N THR A 403 13.69 -8.20 13.12
CA THR A 403 13.79 -7.51 14.43
C THR A 403 13.06 -6.17 14.47
N GLY A 404 12.90 -5.51 13.31
CA GLY A 404 12.15 -4.27 13.23
C GLY A 404 10.63 -4.46 13.23
N LEU A 405 10.13 -5.70 13.07
CA LEU A 405 8.71 -6.00 13.03
C LEU A 405 8.20 -6.41 14.40
N ARG A 406 7.14 -5.75 14.84
CA ARG A 406 6.45 -6.07 16.09
C ARG A 406 4.94 -6.08 15.84
N MET A 407 4.22 -6.98 16.48
CA MET A 407 2.80 -7.20 16.26
C MET A 407 2.09 -7.31 17.61
N LEU A 408 0.98 -6.61 17.74
CA LEU A 408 0.06 -6.75 18.87
C LEU A 408 -1.31 -7.08 18.30
N ILE A 409 -1.86 -8.22 18.72
CA ILE A 409 -3.09 -8.78 18.17
C ILE A 409 -4.05 -9.01 19.34
N GLU A 410 -5.27 -8.52 19.18
CA GLU A 410 -6.36 -8.81 20.12
C GLU A 410 -7.33 -9.77 19.45
N ASN A 411 -7.65 -10.84 20.17
CA ASN A 411 -8.66 -11.79 19.77
C ASN A 411 -9.70 -11.97 20.89
N PRO A 412 -10.89 -12.47 20.56
CA PRO A 412 -11.82 -13.00 21.55
C PRO A 412 -11.13 -14.08 22.40
N ALA A 413 -11.57 -14.25 23.65
CA ALA A 413 -10.94 -15.16 24.63
C ALA A 413 -10.76 -16.62 24.15
N GLU A 414 -11.56 -17.05 23.18
CA GLU A 414 -11.51 -18.39 22.58
C GLU A 414 -10.35 -18.60 21.61
N ILE A 415 -9.71 -17.52 21.14
CA ILE A 415 -8.66 -17.55 20.13
C ILE A 415 -7.39 -16.93 20.72
N PRO A 416 -6.25 -17.64 20.70
CA PRO A 416 -5.02 -17.09 21.26
C PRO A 416 -4.55 -15.82 20.53
N ASN A 417 -3.99 -14.85 21.25
CA ASN A 417 -3.49 -13.57 20.72
C ASN A 417 -2.23 -13.69 19.84
N ASN A 418 -1.82 -14.89 19.49
CA ASN A 418 -0.81 -15.15 18.45
C ASN A 418 -1.44 -15.58 17.11
N TYR A 419 -2.76 -15.61 16.97
CA TYR A 419 -3.42 -15.90 15.69
C TYR A 419 -4.04 -14.65 15.08
N THR A 420 -4.04 -14.51 13.76
CA THR A 420 -4.86 -13.50 13.08
C THR A 420 -5.41 -14.03 11.78
N ARG A 421 -6.53 -13.48 11.31
CA ARG A 421 -7.05 -13.87 9.99
C ARG A 421 -6.23 -13.22 8.89
N ASN A 422 -5.67 -14.02 8.01
CA ASN A 422 -5.20 -13.55 6.72
C ASN A 422 -6.38 -13.62 5.74
N ILE A 423 -6.81 -12.47 5.22
CA ILE A 423 -7.85 -12.45 4.19
C ILE A 423 -7.18 -12.73 2.86
N VAL A 424 -7.41 -13.96 2.41
CA VAL A 424 -7.03 -14.46 1.10
C VAL A 424 -8.33 -14.90 0.45
N PHE A 425 -8.69 -14.34 -0.71
CA PHE A 425 -9.90 -14.76 -1.42
C PHE A 425 -9.68 -16.20 -1.86
N ALA A 426 -10.18 -17.18 -1.12
CA ALA A 426 -9.94 -18.59 -1.41
C ALA A 426 -10.49 -18.98 -2.79
N GLU A 427 -11.43 -18.22 -3.36
CA GLU A 427 -11.89 -18.36 -4.74
C GLU A 427 -10.77 -18.09 -5.77
N ALA A 428 -9.78 -17.26 -5.43
CA ALA A 428 -8.54 -17.12 -6.19
C ALA A 428 -7.68 -18.39 -6.14
N PHE A 429 -7.81 -19.18 -5.07
CA PHE A 429 -6.99 -20.37 -4.80
C PHE A 429 -7.78 -21.68 -4.89
N SER A 430 -9.04 -21.63 -5.35
CA SER A 430 -9.94 -22.78 -5.26
C SER A 430 -9.51 -23.96 -6.13
N ASP A 431 -8.62 -23.70 -7.08
CA ASP A 431 -8.02 -24.70 -7.96
C ASP A 431 -6.94 -25.56 -7.23
N ILE A 432 -6.56 -25.20 -6.00
CA ILE A 432 -5.53 -25.89 -5.21
C ILE A 432 -6.13 -26.88 -4.20
N LEU A 433 -7.38 -26.65 -3.74
CA LEU A 433 -7.97 -27.38 -2.60
C LEU A 433 -8.70 -28.68 -2.94
N THR A 434 -8.78 -29.06 -4.21
CA THR A 434 -9.41 -30.31 -4.66
C THR A 434 -8.43 -31.32 -5.24
N GLY A 435 -7.13 -31.16 -4.95
CA GLY A 435 -6.06 -32.11 -5.32
C GLY A 435 -5.96 -33.28 -4.36
#